data_AF-A0A5C4VP85-F1
#
_entry.id   AF-A0A5C4VP85-F1
#
_cell.length_a   1.000
_cell.length_b   1.000
_cell.length_c   1.000
_cell.angle_alpha   90.00
_cell.angle_beta   90.00
_cell.angle_gamma   90.00
#
_symmetry.space_group_name_H-M   'P 1'
#
loop_
_entity.id
_entity.type
_entity.pdbx_description
1 polymer ?
#
loop_
_entity_poly.entity_id
_entity_poly.type
_entity_poly.pdbx_seq_one_letter_code
_entity_poly.pdbx_strand_id
1 'polypeptide(L)'
;MTATLDVPYAVLKAARERWDAAADELEGAWRRLAGVSVTGLSATVAAAVTGFAEPWVDELKAASQLAAGYAEELFLFNRMSVLVDEAEAARLRSLLPWVEHDAPIREVGGSGVGLP
;
A
#
# COMPACT_ATOMS: atom_id res chain seq x y z
N MET A 1 26.12 2.75 1.50
CA MET A 1 25.50 1.60 0.84
C MET A 1 24.14 2.02 0.35
N THR A 2 23.99 2.23 -0.95
CA THR A 2 22.71 2.56 -1.57
C THR A 2 22.04 1.23 -1.90
N ALA A 3 21.06 0.82 -1.10
CA ALA A 3 20.27 -0.37 -1.41
C ALA A 3 19.40 -0.05 -2.64
N THR A 4 19.72 -0.65 -3.79
CA THR A 4 18.81 -0.67 -4.93
C THR A 4 17.75 -1.71 -4.62
N LEU A 5 16.55 -1.25 -4.24
CA LEU A 5 15.39 -2.09 -4.05
C LEU A 5 14.92 -2.54 -5.45
N ASP A 6 15.39 -3.69 -5.92
CA ASP A 6 14.99 -4.25 -7.21
C ASP A 6 13.63 -4.95 -7.07
N VAL A 7 12.61 -4.16 -6.72
CA VAL A 7 11.25 -4.63 -6.48
C VAL A 7 10.36 -4.10 -7.60
N PRO A 8 9.75 -4.98 -8.42
CA PRO A 8 8.86 -4.57 -9.48
C PRO A 8 7.69 -3.73 -8.95
N TYR A 9 7.31 -2.69 -9.69
CA TYR A 9 6.18 -1.81 -9.33
C TYR A 9 4.90 -2.58 -9.01
N ALA A 10 4.60 -3.64 -9.77
CA ALA A 10 3.43 -4.49 -9.54
C ALA A 10 3.42 -5.11 -8.13
N VAL A 11 4.58 -5.44 -7.57
CA VAL A 11 4.72 -5.97 -6.22
C VAL A 11 4.42 -4.89 -5.18
N LEU A 12 4.95 -3.68 -5.36
CA LEU A 12 4.68 -2.55 -4.46
C LEU A 12 3.20 -2.15 -4.48
N LYS A 13 2.58 -2.12 -5.67
CA LYS A 13 1.15 -1.86 -5.83
C LYS A 13 0.30 -2.92 -5.10
N ALA A 14 0.61 -4.20 -5.32
CA ALA A 14 -0.10 -5.29 -4.65
C ALA A 14 0.12 -5.28 -3.13
N ALA A 15 1.31 -4.90 -2.66
CA ALA A 15 1.59 -4.75 -1.24
C ALA A 15 0.76 -3.61 -0.62
N ARG A 16 0.68 -2.46 -1.30
CA ARG A 16 -0.16 -1.33 -0.88
C ARG A 16 -1.62 -1.75 -0.75
N GLU A 17 -2.18 -2.38 -1.79
CA GLU A 17 -3.58 -2.82 -1.81
C GLU A 17 -3.87 -3.83 -0.69
N ARG A 18 -2.91 -4.71 -0.38
CA ARG A 18 -3.05 -5.64 0.75
C ARG A 18 -3.04 -4.94 2.10
N TRP A 19 -2.16 -3.96 2.29
CA TRP A 19 -2.10 -3.19 3.53
C TRP A 19 -3.35 -2.34 3.74
N ASP A 20 -3.88 -1.74 2.67
CA ASP A 20 -5.12 -0.97 2.67
C ASP A 20 -6.31 -1.87 3.04
N ALA A 21 -6.46 -3.03 2.39
CA ALA A 21 -7.50 -3.99 2.71
C ALA A 21 -7.40 -4.53 4.14
N ALA A 22 -6.17 -4.80 4.63
CA ALA A 22 -5.96 -5.22 6.00
C ALA A 22 -6.35 -4.13 7.01
N ALA A 23 -6.06 -2.86 6.70
CA ALA A 23 -6.46 -1.74 7.53
C ALA A 23 -8.00 -1.67 7.64
N ASP A 24 -8.72 -1.76 6.52
CA ASP A 24 -10.18 -1.76 6.47
C ASP A 24 -10.79 -2.92 7.25
N GLU A 25 -10.25 -4.14 7.10
CA GLU A 25 -10.72 -5.32 7.81
C GLU A 25 -10.54 -5.19 9.33
N LEU A 26 -9.37 -4.74 9.76
CA LEU A 26 -9.06 -4.50 11.18
C LEU A 26 -9.91 -3.35 11.74
N GLU A 27 -10.15 -2.31 10.94
CA GLU A 27 -11.01 -1.20 11.31
C GLU A 27 -12.45 -1.64 11.56
N GLY A 28 -12.99 -2.44 10.65
CA GLY A 28 -14.29 -3.07 10.82
C GLY A 28 -14.33 -3.99 12.03
N ALA A 29 -13.26 -4.75 12.28
CA ALA A 29 -13.18 -5.68 13.40
C ALA A 29 -13.22 -4.96 14.75
N TRP A 30 -12.38 -3.95 14.98
CA TRP A 30 -12.36 -3.25 16.26
C TRP A 30 -13.66 -2.48 16.50
N ARG A 31 -14.27 -1.89 15.47
CA ARG A 31 -15.57 -1.20 15.60
C ARG A 31 -16.69 -2.16 16.01
N ARG A 32 -16.73 -3.35 15.41
CA ARG A 32 -17.70 -4.39 15.79
C ARG A 32 -17.49 -4.84 17.23
N LEU A 33 -16.25 -5.03 17.65
CA LEU A 33 -15.91 -5.43 19.01
C LEU A 33 -16.26 -4.34 20.04
N ALA A 34 -15.92 -3.08 19.75
CA ALA A 34 -16.26 -1.93 20.58
C ALA A 34 -17.78 -1.69 20.68
N GLY A 35 -18.53 -2.10 19.65
CA GLY A 35 -19.99 -1.99 19.61
C GLY A 35 -20.75 -3.15 20.26
N VAL A 36 -20.07 -4.14 20.84
CA VAL A 36 -20.72 -5.27 21.51
C VAL A 36 -21.57 -4.76 22.68
N SER A 37 -22.87 -5.04 22.64
CA SER A 37 -23.77 -4.75 23.75
C SER A 37 -23.75 -5.88 24.78
N VAL A 38 -23.57 -5.50 26.05
CA VAL A 38 -23.68 -6.41 27.21
C VAL A 38 -25.05 -6.30 27.90
N THR A 39 -26.00 -5.58 27.31
CA THR A 39 -27.35 -5.41 27.87
C THR A 39 -28.05 -6.77 27.98
N GLY A 40 -28.62 -7.06 29.16
CA GLY A 40 -29.34 -8.31 29.43
C GLY A 40 -28.44 -9.49 29.82
N LEU A 41 -27.11 -9.32 29.85
CA LEU A 41 -26.20 -10.32 30.40
C LEU A 41 -26.14 -10.23 31.93
N SER A 42 -25.78 -11.34 32.58
CA SER A 42 -25.47 -11.31 34.02
C SER A 42 -24.18 -10.51 34.26
N ALA A 43 -24.02 -9.95 35.47
CA ALA A 43 -22.86 -9.14 35.81
C ALA A 43 -21.52 -9.85 35.57
N THR A 44 -21.45 -11.14 35.91
CA THR A 44 -20.24 -11.97 35.68
C THR A 44 -19.92 -12.11 34.19
N VAL A 45 -20.94 -12.35 33.36
CA VAL A 45 -20.74 -12.51 31.92
C VAL A 45 -20.41 -11.17 31.28
N ALA A 46 -21.09 -10.08 31.66
CA ALA A 46 -20.78 -8.73 31.18
C ALA A 46 -19.33 -8.34 31.50
N ALA A 47 -18.87 -8.58 32.73
CA ALA A 47 -17.48 -8.31 33.13
C ALA A 47 -16.47 -9.13 32.31
N ALA A 48 -16.75 -10.41 32.04
CA ALA A 48 -15.88 -11.25 31.22
C ALA A 48 -15.83 -10.76 29.76
N VAL A 49 -16.98 -10.37 29.19
CA VAL A 49 -17.06 -9.82 27.83
C VAL A 49 -16.29 -8.50 27.73
N THR A 50 -16.49 -7.57 28.67
CA THR A 50 -15.78 -6.29 28.69
C THR A 50 -14.27 -6.48 28.89
N GLY A 51 -13.86 -7.32 29.84
CA GLY A 51 -12.44 -7.59 30.09
C GLY A 51 -11.73 -8.27 28.92
N PHE A 52 -12.45 -9.00 28.08
CA PHE A 52 -11.94 -9.48 26.80
C PHE A 52 -11.95 -8.40 25.73
N ALA A 53 -13.06 -7.68 25.56
CA ALA A 53 -13.25 -6.75 24.43
C ALA A 53 -12.30 -5.55 24.49
N GLU A 54 -12.13 -4.92 25.66
CA GLU A 54 -11.34 -3.68 25.81
C GLU A 54 -9.89 -3.79 25.28
N PRO A 55 -9.05 -4.73 25.74
CA PRO A 55 -7.67 -4.81 25.27
C PRO A 55 -7.58 -5.12 23.77
N TRP A 56 -8.47 -5.97 23.26
CA TRP A 56 -8.50 -6.32 21.85
C TRP A 56 -8.99 -5.18 20.95
N VAL A 57 -9.87 -4.30 21.43
CA VAL A 57 -10.26 -3.09 20.69
C VAL A 57 -9.04 -2.19 20.47
N ASP A 58 -8.24 -1.95 21.51
CA ASP A 58 -7.06 -1.10 21.40
C ASP A 58 -5.98 -1.72 20.51
N GLU A 59 -5.74 -3.03 20.64
CA GLU A 59 -4.77 -3.75 19.80
C GLU A 59 -5.18 -3.74 18.32
N LEU A 60 -6.44 -4.07 18.01
CA LEU A 60 -6.94 -4.07 16.64
C LEU A 60 -6.96 -2.67 16.02
N LYS A 61 -7.28 -1.65 16.83
CA LYS A 61 -7.21 -0.26 16.40
C LYS A 61 -5.78 0.15 16.07
N ALA A 62 -4.81 -0.16 16.94
CA ALA A 62 -3.40 0.12 16.69
C ALA A 62 -2.89 -0.61 15.43
N ALA A 63 -3.27 -1.88 15.25
CA ALA A 63 -2.92 -2.66 14.08
C ALA A 63 -3.53 -2.08 12.78
N SER A 64 -4.79 -1.63 12.82
CA SER A 64 -5.44 -0.96 11.67
C SER A 64 -4.70 0.32 11.26
N GLN A 65 -4.29 1.13 12.23
CA GLN A 65 -3.54 2.36 11.98
C GLN A 65 -2.15 2.08 11.42
N LEU A 66 -1.48 1.04 11.93
CA LEU A 66 -0.18 0.62 11.42
C LEU A 66 -0.27 0.12 9.97
N ALA A 67 -1.28 -0.70 9.66
CA ALA A 67 -1.54 -1.19 8.30
C ALA A 67 -1.82 -0.03 7.34
N ALA A 68 -2.64 0.94 7.73
CA ALA A 68 -2.90 2.14 6.95
C ALA A 68 -1.62 2.96 6.71
N GLY A 69 -0.78 3.09 7.73
CA GLY A 69 0.52 3.76 7.63
C GLY A 69 1.43 3.11 6.59
N TYR A 70 1.52 1.78 6.55
CA TYR A 70 2.29 1.08 5.51
C TYR A 70 1.74 1.28 4.10
N ALA A 71 0.41 1.30 3.94
CA ALA A 71 -0.21 1.61 2.65
C ALA A 71 0.12 3.05 2.20
N GLU A 72 0.10 4.01 3.12
CA GLU A 72 0.45 5.41 2.85
C GLU A 72 1.94 5.56 2.48
N GLU A 73 2.86 4.93 3.20
CA GLU A 73 4.29 4.96 2.89
C GLU A 73 4.57 4.43 1.48
N LEU A 74 3.93 3.32 1.09
CA LEU A 74 4.06 2.76 -0.26
C LEU A 74 3.47 3.69 -1.34
N PHE A 75 2.37 4.39 -1.02
CA PHE A 75 1.80 5.40 -1.91
C PHE A 75 2.74 6.60 -2.10
N LEU A 76 3.30 7.11 -1.02
CA LEU A 76 4.25 8.23 -1.04
C LEU A 76 5.53 7.86 -1.79
N PHE A 77 6.08 6.68 -1.54
CA PHE A 77 7.23 6.15 -2.27
C PHE A 77 6.96 6.14 -3.78
N ASN A 78 5.82 5.57 -4.22
CA ASN A 78 5.44 5.53 -5.62
C ASN A 78 5.37 6.94 -6.24
N ARG A 79 4.70 7.89 -5.56
CA ARG A 79 4.60 9.26 -6.04
C ARG A 79 5.98 9.92 -6.22
N MET A 80 6.89 9.68 -5.29
CA MET A 80 8.26 10.18 -5.39
C MET A 80 9.02 9.53 -6.54
N SER A 81 8.87 8.22 -6.76
CA SER A 81 9.50 7.53 -7.89
C SER A 81 9.04 8.09 -9.24
N VAL A 82 7.73 8.33 -9.41
CA VAL A 82 7.19 8.93 -10.64
C VAL A 82 7.78 10.33 -10.88
N LEU A 83 7.87 11.17 -9.85
CA LEU A 83 8.46 12.51 -9.99
C LEU A 83 9.94 12.46 -10.38
N VAL A 84 10.70 11.52 -9.81
CA VAL A 84 12.12 11.33 -10.16
C VAL A 84 12.26 10.81 -11.59
N ASP A 85 11.41 9.87 -12.01
CA ASP A 85 11.41 9.32 -13.37
C ASP A 85 11.06 10.40 -14.41
N GLU A 86 10.05 11.22 -14.15
CA GLU A 86 9.68 12.35 -15.01
C GLU A 86 10.83 13.37 -15.13
N ALA A 87 11.50 13.69 -14.01
CA ALA A 87 12.63 14.60 -14.00
C ALA A 87 13.84 14.05 -14.77
N GLU A 88 14.15 12.77 -14.60
CA GLU A 88 15.25 12.13 -15.33
C GLU A 88 14.91 11.95 -16.82
N ALA A 89 13.67 11.60 -17.16
CA ALA A 89 13.21 11.56 -18.55
C ALA A 89 13.33 12.93 -19.23
N ALA A 90 12.96 14.02 -18.53
CA ALA A 90 13.16 15.38 -19.03
C ALA A 90 14.65 15.71 -19.22
N ARG A 91 15.50 15.31 -18.26
CA ARG A 91 16.96 15.45 -18.38
C ARG A 91 17.50 14.72 -19.59
N LEU A 92 17.11 13.46 -19.80
CA LEU A 92 17.52 12.66 -20.95
C LEU A 92 17.07 13.28 -22.27
N ARG A 93 15.82 13.76 -22.37
CA ARG A 93 15.33 14.47 -23.56
C ARG A 93 16.16 15.71 -23.88
N SER A 94 16.57 16.48 -22.87
CA SER A 94 17.40 17.67 -23.08
C SER A 94 18.81 17.38 -23.60
N LEU A 95 19.28 16.12 -23.49
CA LEU A 95 20.56 15.68 -24.05
C LEU A 95 20.44 15.18 -25.49
N LEU A 96 19.22 14.94 -25.98
CA LEU A 96 18.99 14.49 -27.35
C LEU A 96 19.07 15.67 -28.34
N PRO A 97 19.51 15.43 -29.59
CA PRO A 97 19.37 16.41 -30.66
C PRO A 97 17.91 16.87 -30.77
N TRP A 98 17.67 18.16 -31.02
CA TRP A 98 16.32 18.77 -31.01
C TRP A 98 15.27 18.00 -31.85
N VAL A 99 15.69 17.39 -32.96
CA VAL A 99 14.84 16.54 -33.82
C VAL A 99 14.23 15.34 -33.10
N GLU A 100 14.88 14.84 -32.05
CA GLU A 100 14.48 13.65 -31.28
C GLU A 100 13.85 14.01 -29.93
N HIS A 101 13.69 15.30 -29.61
CA HIS A 101 13.25 15.76 -28.29
C HIS A 101 11.79 15.38 -27.96
N ASP A 102 10.94 15.28 -29.00
CA ASP A 102 9.52 14.89 -28.90
C ASP A 102 9.24 13.47 -29.41
N ALA A 103 10.28 12.67 -29.67
CA ALA A 103 10.11 11.31 -30.17
C ALA A 103 9.37 10.44 -29.12
N PRO A 104 8.32 9.70 -29.53
CA PRO A 104 7.63 8.80 -28.61
C PRO A 104 8.56 7.65 -28.18
N ILE A 105 8.64 7.40 -26.87
CA ILE A 105 9.40 6.28 -26.32
C ILE A 105 8.72 4.98 -26.79
N ARG A 106 9.34 4.24 -27.70
CA ARG A 106 8.86 2.91 -28.11
C ARG A 106 9.22 1.89 -27.03
N GLU A 107 8.21 1.19 -26.51
CA GLU A 107 8.44 0.01 -25.68
C GLU A 107 9.17 -1.07 -26.50
N VAL A 108 10.31 -1.52 -26.02
CA VAL A 108 11.04 -2.65 -26.62
C VAL A 108 10.38 -3.95 -26.16
N GLY A 109 9.27 -4.30 -26.81
CA GLY A 109 8.62 -5.61 -26.69
C GLY A 109 9.43 -6.69 -27.39
N GLY A 110 9.70 -7.79 -26.67
CA GLY A 110 10.58 -8.87 -27.08
C GLY A 110 10.10 -9.75 -28.24
N SER A 111 11.09 -10.40 -28.86
CA SER A 111 11.06 -11.74 -29.48
C SER A 111 9.83 -12.12 -30.31
N GLY A 112 9.96 -11.95 -31.63
CA GLY A 112 9.18 -12.67 -32.63
C GLY A 112 10.10 -13.50 -33.53
N VAL A 113 10.25 -14.78 -33.19
CA VAL A 113 10.80 -15.82 -34.07
C VAL A 113 9.93 -15.92 -35.32
N GLY A 114 10.55 -15.87 -36.50
CA GLY A 114 9.93 -16.13 -37.78
C GLY A 114 10.98 -16.64 -38.77
N LEU A 115 11.20 -17.95 -38.74
CA LEU A 115 11.95 -18.73 -39.74
C LEU A 115 11.28 -18.62 -41.13
N PRO A 116 12.04 -18.64 -42.23
CA PRO A 116 11.69 -19.46 -43.39
C PRO A 116 12.06 -20.93 -43.17
#